data_AF-A0A1A9RUH8-F1
#
_entry.id   AF-A0A1A9RUH8-F1
#
_cell.length_a   1.000
_cell.length_b   1.000
_cell.length_c   1.000
_cell.angle_alpha   90.00
_cell.angle_beta   90.00
_cell.angle_gamma   90.00
#
_symmetry.space_group_name_H-M   'P 1'
#
loop_
_entity.id
_entity.type
_entity.pdbx_description
1 polymer ?
#
loop_
_entity_poly.entity_id
_entity_poly.type
_entity_poly.pdbx_seq_one_letter_code
_entity_poly.pdbx_strand_id
1 'polypeptide(L)'
;MLLKMFDVLVLRGMETEIPATVPRHEAELLAMIHGSDAVKLRSEAPAGVLEFADVRDERERLRLKYGLKTEDAYWADVLYPSDLSLGEAMQRGAADTEQPEAPKPNKRKRAAAEQPEAPEGGDEAAV
;
A
#
# COMPACT_ATOMS: atom_id res chain seq x y z
N MET A 1 -6.39 -15.00 -6.15
CA MET A 1 -5.44 -14.24 -5.32
C MET A 1 -5.79 -12.76 -5.40
N LEU A 2 -5.58 -12.02 -4.31
CA LEU A 2 -5.96 -10.60 -4.18
C LEU A 2 -4.75 -9.81 -3.64
N LEU A 3 -4.35 -8.74 -4.32
CA LEU A 3 -3.29 -7.83 -3.87
C LEU A 3 -3.79 -6.39 -3.77
N LYS A 4 -3.34 -5.69 -2.74
CA LYS A 4 -3.54 -4.24 -2.60
C LYS A 4 -2.69 -3.50 -3.63
N MET A 5 -3.26 -2.46 -4.23
CA MET A 5 -2.58 -1.56 -5.15
C MET A 5 -2.30 -0.22 -4.49
N PHE A 6 -1.21 0.43 -4.87
CA PHE A 6 -0.75 1.69 -4.32
C PHE A 6 -0.44 2.68 -5.42
N ASP A 7 -0.66 3.96 -5.13
CA ASP A 7 -0.34 5.03 -6.05
C ASP A 7 1.17 5.32 -6.01
N VAL A 8 1.82 5.11 -7.15
CA VAL A 8 3.22 5.44 -7.39
C VAL A 8 3.33 6.51 -8.47
N LEU A 9 4.40 7.29 -8.39
CA LEU A 9 4.78 8.27 -9.40
C LEU A 9 6.08 7.81 -10.03
N VAL A 10 6.08 7.65 -11.36
CA VAL A 10 7.28 7.28 -12.13
C VAL A 10 7.80 8.52 -12.84
N LEU A 11 9.04 8.89 -12.56
CA LEU A 11 9.75 9.99 -13.21
C LEU A 11 10.45 9.46 -14.46
N ARG A 12 10.17 10.09 -15.61
CA ARG A 12 10.80 9.76 -16.89
C ARG A 12 11.52 10.99 -17.44
N GLY A 13 12.85 10.93 -17.47
CA GLY A 13 13.65 12.09 -17.86
C GLY A 13 13.57 13.22 -16.83
N MET A 14 13.71 14.46 -17.26
CA MET A 14 13.80 15.62 -16.36
C MET A 14 12.45 16.17 -15.88
N GLU A 15 11.38 15.98 -16.65
CA GLU A 15 10.12 16.71 -16.41
C GLU A 15 8.85 15.85 -16.54
N THR A 16 8.95 14.58 -16.97
CA THR A 16 7.76 13.76 -17.16
C THR A 16 7.45 12.98 -15.89
N GLU A 17 6.29 13.25 -15.29
CA GLU A 17 5.75 12.47 -14.20
C GLU A 17 4.59 11.60 -14.71
N ILE A 18 4.68 10.30 -14.47
CA ILE A 18 3.69 9.32 -14.90
C ILE A 18 3.06 8.70 -13.65
N PRO A 19 1.81 9.04 -13.31
CA PRO A 19 1.10 8.38 -12.22
C PRO A 19 0.75 6.94 -12.63
N ALA A 20 0.95 6.00 -11.71
CA ALA A 20 0.55 4.62 -11.87
C ALA A 20 0.00 4.07 -10.56
N THR A 21 -0.94 3.15 -10.65
CA THR A 21 -1.47 2.42 -9.50
C THR A 21 -1.09 0.96 -9.70
N VAL A 22 -0.26 0.41 -8.81
CA VAL A 22 0.32 -0.94 -8.94
C VAL A 22 0.48 -1.63 -7.58
N PRO A 23 0.47 -2.96 -7.50
CA PRO A 23 0.92 -3.69 -6.33
C PRO A 23 2.43 -3.51 -6.07
N ARG A 24 2.88 -3.78 -4.84
CA ARG A 24 4.26 -3.49 -4.40
C ARG A 24 5.33 -4.22 -5.22
N HIS A 25 5.12 -5.48 -5.58
CA HIS A 25 6.08 -6.22 -6.41
C HIS A 25 6.21 -5.58 -7.80
N GLU A 26 5.12 -5.13 -8.40
CA GLU A 26 5.18 -4.39 -9.68
C GLU A 26 5.88 -3.02 -9.55
N ALA A 27 5.87 -2.39 -8.37
CA ALA A 27 6.68 -1.19 -8.12
C ALA A 27 8.19 -1.48 -8.14
N GLU A 28 8.63 -2.66 -7.70
CA GLU A 28 10.03 -3.10 -7.85
C GLU A 28 10.41 -3.27 -9.32
N LEU A 29 9.48 -3.78 -10.13
CA LEU A 29 9.66 -3.90 -11.57
C LEU A 29 9.81 -2.52 -12.23
N LEU A 30 8.98 -1.55 -11.83
CA LEU A 30 9.11 -0.16 -12.28
C LEU A 30 10.45 0.45 -11.84
N ALA A 31 10.91 0.16 -10.62
CA ALA A 31 12.21 0.64 -10.12
C ALA A 31 13.38 0.03 -10.91
N MET A 32 13.28 -1.23 -11.33
CA MET A 32 14.29 -1.84 -12.21
C MET A 32 14.31 -1.18 -13.60
N ILE A 33 13.14 -0.87 -14.18
CA ILE A 33 13.03 -0.29 -15.54
C ILE A 33 13.43 1.19 -15.58
N HIS A 34 13.04 1.96 -14.57
CA HIS A 34 13.19 3.42 -14.55
C HIS A 34 14.26 3.93 -13.59
N GLY A 35 14.78 3.07 -12.70
CA GLY A 35 15.66 3.42 -11.59
C GLY A 35 14.88 3.64 -10.28
N SER A 36 15.47 3.24 -9.15
CA SER A 36 14.81 3.33 -7.83
C SER A 36 14.45 4.75 -7.42
N ASP A 37 15.30 5.74 -7.75
CA ASP A 37 15.05 7.16 -7.44
C ASP A 37 13.92 7.76 -8.30
N ALA A 38 13.59 7.09 -9.41
CA ALA A 38 12.54 7.51 -10.32
C ALA A 38 11.16 6.99 -9.93
N VAL A 39 11.05 6.09 -8.94
CA VAL A 39 9.75 5.55 -8.50
C VAL A 39 9.47 6.00 -7.08
N LYS A 40 8.41 6.79 -6.91
CA LYS A 40 8.02 7.36 -5.61
C LYS A 40 6.63 6.90 -5.22
N LEU A 41 6.51 6.31 -4.04
CA LEU A 41 5.22 6.02 -3.45
C LEU A 41 4.53 7.35 -3.06
N ARG A 42 3.31 7.57 -3.53
CA ARG A 42 2.54 8.78 -3.21
C ARG A 42 1.73 8.63 -1.93
N SER A 43 1.30 7.41 -1.63
CA SER A 43 0.45 7.08 -0.49
C SER A 43 0.70 5.65 -0.04
N GLU A 44 0.79 5.45 1.28
CA GLU A 44 0.77 4.13 1.91
C GLU A 44 -0.65 3.55 2.00
N ALA A 45 -1.69 4.37 1.78
CA ALA A 45 -3.06 3.90 1.75
C ALA A 45 -3.34 3.13 0.45
N PRO A 46 -3.97 1.94 0.52
CA PRO A 46 -4.37 1.20 -0.67
C PRO A 46 -5.33 2.02 -1.53
N ALA A 47 -5.02 2.14 -2.82
CA ALA A 47 -5.85 2.82 -3.81
C ALA A 47 -6.83 1.88 -4.52
N GLY A 48 -6.62 0.56 -4.39
CA GLY A 48 -7.48 -0.45 -4.99
C GLY A 48 -6.98 -1.86 -4.73
N VAL A 49 -7.57 -2.82 -5.45
CA VAL A 49 -7.18 -4.22 -5.40
C VAL A 49 -7.03 -4.78 -6.81
N LEU A 50 -6.10 -5.72 -6.95
CA LEU A 50 -5.86 -6.49 -8.16
C LEU A 50 -6.14 -7.97 -7.87
N GLU A 51 -6.98 -8.57 -8.70
CA GLU A 51 -7.36 -9.99 -8.62
C GLU A 51 -6.84 -10.78 -9.82
N PHE A 52 -6.36 -11.98 -9.56
CA PHE A 52 -5.87 -12.95 -10.55
C PHE A 52 -6.07 -14.37 -10.01
N ALA A 53 -6.16 -15.40 -10.85
CA ALA A 53 -6.44 -16.74 -10.35
C ALA A 53 -5.22 -17.30 -9.59
N ASP A 54 -4.04 -17.19 -10.18
CA ASP A 54 -2.78 -17.66 -9.62
C ASP A 54 -1.56 -16.78 -9.96
N VAL A 55 -0.37 -17.24 -9.54
CA VAL A 55 0.90 -16.53 -9.77
C VAL A 55 1.30 -16.51 -11.25
N ARG A 56 0.87 -17.50 -12.05
CA ARG A 56 1.19 -17.57 -13.48
C ARG A 56 0.43 -16.53 -14.27
N ASP A 57 -0.84 -16.32 -13.95
CA ASP A 57 -1.65 -15.25 -14.52
C ASP A 57 -1.00 -13.89 -14.31
N GLU A 58 -0.54 -13.64 -13.08
CA GLU A 58 0.14 -12.40 -12.73
C GLU A 58 1.46 -12.24 -13.48
N ARG A 59 2.25 -13.32 -13.61
CA ARG A 59 3.48 -13.31 -14.41
C ARG A 59 3.20 -12.96 -15.87
N GLU A 60 2.19 -13.58 -16.47
CA GLU A 60 1.81 -13.31 -17.86
C GLU A 60 1.31 -11.88 -18.04
N ARG A 61 0.52 -11.35 -17.09
CA ARG A 61 0.11 -9.94 -17.08
C ARG A 61 1.32 -8.99 -17.07
N LEU A 62 2.33 -9.25 -16.22
CA LEU A 62 3.55 -8.44 -16.16
C LEU A 62 4.35 -8.52 -17.46
N ARG A 63 4.46 -9.71 -18.06
CA ARG A 63 5.10 -9.89 -19.36
C ARG A 63 4.41 -9.11 -20.47
N LEU A 64 3.08 -9.15 -20.53
CA LEU A 64 2.31 -8.40 -21.53
C LEU A 64 2.41 -6.88 -21.32
N LYS A 65 2.43 -6.42 -20.06
CA LYS A 65 2.48 -4.99 -19.74
C LYS A 65 3.85 -4.37 -19.96
N TYR A 66 4.92 -5.08 -19.60
CA TYR A 66 6.29 -4.53 -19.60
C TYR A 66 7.19 -5.14 -20.68
N GLY A 67 6.75 -6.22 -21.33
CA GLY A 67 7.44 -6.83 -22.44
C GLY A 67 6.80 -6.47 -23.76
N LEU A 68 7.38 -5.47 -24.43
CA LEU A 68 7.46 -5.40 -25.89
C LEU A 68 8.23 -4.12 -26.26
N LYS A 69 9.53 -4.28 -26.58
CA LYS A 69 10.13 -3.63 -27.77
C LYS A 69 11.59 -3.95 -28.10
N THR A 70 12.33 -4.73 -27.33
CA THR A 70 13.69 -5.16 -27.74
C THR A 70 14.09 -6.46 -27.06
N GLU A 71 14.46 -7.44 -27.88
CA GLU A 71 15.34 -8.58 -27.56
C GLU A 71 14.83 -9.61 -26.54
N ASP A 72 14.04 -10.59 -27.02
CA ASP A 72 13.86 -11.99 -26.53
C ASP A 72 13.70 -12.28 -25.02
N ALA A 73 13.60 -11.25 -24.17
CA ALA A 73 13.54 -11.35 -22.72
C ALA A 73 12.55 -10.34 -22.15
N TYR A 74 11.82 -10.77 -21.12
CA TYR A 74 10.86 -9.94 -20.42
C TYR A 74 11.51 -9.38 -19.15
N TRP A 75 11.35 -8.08 -18.88
CA TRP A 75 11.77 -7.48 -17.60
C TRP A 75 11.22 -8.26 -16.40
N ALA A 76 9.96 -8.71 -16.51
CA ALA A 76 9.33 -9.55 -15.50
C ALA A 76 10.12 -10.85 -15.23
N ASP A 77 10.72 -11.46 -16.26
CA ASP A 77 11.51 -12.69 -16.11
C ASP A 77 12.93 -12.44 -15.61
N VAL A 78 13.47 -11.26 -15.89
CA VAL A 78 14.77 -10.84 -15.34
C VAL A 78 14.66 -10.62 -13.84
N LEU A 79 13.61 -9.92 -13.39
CA LEU A 79 13.39 -9.64 -11.97
C LEU A 79 12.84 -10.87 -11.22
N TYR A 80 11.94 -11.62 -11.86
CA TYR A 80 11.29 -12.80 -11.30
C TYR A 80 11.60 -14.02 -12.18
N PRO A 81 12.75 -14.69 -11.98
CA PRO A 81 13.18 -15.80 -12.83
C PRO A 81 12.27 -17.04 -12.74
N SER A 82 11.42 -17.12 -11.72
CA SER A 82 10.50 -18.22 -11.49
C SER A 82 9.17 -17.76 -10.87
N ASP A 83 8.13 -18.58 -11.02
CA ASP A 83 6.85 -18.37 -10.34
C ASP A 83 7.02 -18.33 -8.81
N LEU A 84 8.01 -19.07 -8.26
CA LEU A 84 8.34 -19.03 -6.84
C LEU A 84 8.83 -17.64 -6.41
N SER A 85 9.81 -17.08 -7.13
CA SER A 85 10.36 -15.75 -6.82
C SER A 85 9.31 -14.63 -6.94
N LEU A 86 8.39 -14.75 -7.89
CA LEU A 86 7.28 -13.82 -8.00
C LEU A 86 6.32 -13.97 -6.83
N GLY A 87 5.96 -15.20 -6.47
CA GLY A 87 5.09 -15.49 -5.32
C GLY A 87 5.66 -14.95 -4.00
N GLU A 88 6.95 -15.11 -3.75
CA GLU A 88 7.64 -14.55 -2.58
C GLU A 88 7.60 -13.01 -2.56
N ALA A 89 7.83 -12.36 -3.71
CA ALA A 89 7.75 -10.91 -3.82
C ALA A 89 6.31 -10.40 -3.55
N MET A 90 5.30 -11.10 -4.06
CA MET A 90 3.90 -10.77 -3.80
C MET A 90 3.54 -10.91 -2.32
N GLN A 91 4.01 -11.98 -1.66
CA GLN A 91 3.78 -12.20 -0.23
C GLN A 91 4.46 -11.14 0.63
N ARG A 92 5.71 -10.79 0.31
CA ARG A 92 6.43 -9.69 0.99
C ARG A 92 5.68 -8.36 0.84
N GLY A 93 5.24 -8.05 -0.37
CA GLY A 93 4.45 -6.85 -0.64
C GLY A 93 3.10 -6.81 0.10
N ALA A 94 2.50 -7.97 0.38
CA ALA A 94 1.30 -8.08 1.19
C ALA A 94 1.60 -7.87 2.69
N ALA A 95 2.67 -8.50 3.22
CA ALA A 95 3.07 -8.43 4.62
C ALA A 95 3.45 -7.01 5.07
N ASP A 96 4.10 -6.22 4.20
CA ASP A 96 4.44 -4.83 4.50
C ASP A 96 3.20 -3.93 4.75
N THR A 97 2.02 -4.38 4.33
CA THR A 97 0.74 -3.65 4.49
C THR A 97 -0.09 -4.11 5.68
N GLU A 98 0.35 -5.17 6.37
CA GLU A 98 -0.30 -5.72 7.56
C GLU A 98 0.40 -5.30 8.86
N GLN A 99 1.49 -4.52 8.79
CA GLN A 99 2.02 -3.89 9.99
C GLN A 99 0.92 -3.02 10.62
N PRO A 100 0.49 -3.32 11.85
CA PRO A 100 -0.61 -2.61 12.48
C PRO A 100 -0.20 -1.15 12.67
N GLU A 101 -1.05 -0.23 12.23
CA GLU A 101 -0.95 1.17 12.62
C GLU A 101 -0.74 1.23 14.13
N ALA A 102 0.41 1.74 14.57
CA ALA A 102 0.71 1.89 15.98
C ALA A 102 -0.46 2.63 16.65
N PRO A 103 -1.01 2.12 17.77
CA PRO A 103 -2.17 2.74 18.39
C PRO A 103 -1.79 4.17 18.79
N LYS A 104 -2.46 5.14 18.18
CA LYS A 104 -2.29 6.57 18.47
C LYS A 104 -2.29 6.77 19.99
N PRO A 105 -1.31 7.49 20.57
CA PRO A 105 -1.23 7.64 22.02
C PRO A 105 -2.43 8.45 22.49
N ASN A 106 -3.39 7.77 23.14
CA ASN A 106 -4.47 8.42 23.85
C ASN A 106 -3.86 9.39 24.87
N LYS A 107 -4.00 10.69 24.61
CA LYS A 107 -3.72 11.76 25.58
C LYS A 107 -4.69 11.57 26.76
N ARG A 108 -4.31 10.75 27.74
CA ARG A 108 -4.98 10.73 29.04
C ARG A 108 -4.74 12.07 29.70
N LYS A 109 -5.77 12.92 29.65
CA LYS A 109 -5.93 14.12 30.44
C LYS A 109 -5.57 13.81 31.90
N ARG A 110 -4.53 14.48 32.43
CA ARG A 110 -4.43 14.76 33.86
C ARG A 110 -5.50 15.80 34.17
N ALA A 111 -6.46 15.48 35.01
CA ALA A 111 -7.23 16.46 35.75
C ALA A 111 -7.32 15.96 37.19
N ALA A 112 -6.94 16.86 38.09
CA ALA A 112 -6.71 16.63 39.51
C ALA A 112 -8.01 16.42 40.30
N ALA A 113 -7.84 15.86 41.49
CA ALA A 113 -8.84 15.69 42.52
C ALA A 113 -9.38 17.03 43.06
N GLU A 114 -10.68 17.12 43.33
CA GLU A 114 -11.32 17.33 44.66
C GLU A 114 -12.82 17.65 44.46
N GLN A 115 -13.66 17.04 45.32
CA GLN A 115 -15.10 17.31 45.50
C GLN A 115 -15.29 18.59 46.36
N PRO A 116 -16.50 19.03 46.81
CA PRO A 116 -17.89 18.66 46.47
C PRO A 116 -18.80 19.88 46.16
N GLU A 117 -19.92 19.70 45.46
CA GLU A 117 -21.04 20.66 45.51
C GLU A 117 -22.38 19.93 45.70
N ALA A 118 -23.03 20.24 46.82
CA ALA A 118 -24.47 20.26 47.04
C ALA A 118 -24.71 21.46 48.00
N PRO A 119 -25.87 22.14 48.07
CA PRO A 119 -27.22 21.72 47.65
C PRO A 119 -28.11 22.80 46.98
N GLU A 120 -29.20 22.40 46.31
CA GLU A 120 -30.51 23.11 46.20
C GLU A 120 -31.38 22.22 45.26
N GLY A 121 -32.57 21.75 45.58
CA GLY A 121 -33.71 22.43 46.21
C GLY A 121 -34.77 22.65 45.11
N GLY A 122 -35.81 21.81 45.04
CA GLY A 122 -36.82 21.93 43.98
C GLY A 122 -37.89 20.83 44.04
N ASP A 123 -38.90 21.09 44.87
CA ASP A 123 -40.15 20.38 45.10
C ASP A 123 -41.00 20.24 43.82
N GLU A 124 -41.43 19.02 43.47
CA GLU A 124 -42.63 18.80 42.65
C GLU A 124 -43.12 17.34 42.78
N ALA A 125 -44.23 17.13 43.51
CA ALA A 125 -45.24 16.14 43.17
C ALA A 125 -46.50 16.37 44.02
N ALA A 126 -47.39 17.22 43.50
CA ALA A 126 -48.79 17.26 43.90
C ALA A 126 -49.64 17.05 42.64
N VAL A 127 -50.19 15.85 42.45
CA VAL A 127 -51.53 15.55 41.89
C VAL A 127 -51.95 14.16 42.38
#